data_AF-A0A7C6JN25-F1
#
_entry.id   AF-A0A7C6JN25-F1
#
_cell.length_a   1.000
_cell.length_b   1.000
_cell.length_c   1.000
_cell.angle_alpha   90.00
_cell.angle_beta   90.00
_cell.angle_gamma   90.00
#
_symmetry.space_group_name_H-M   'P 1'
#
loop_
_entity.id
_entity.type
_entity.pdbx_description
1 polymer ?
#
loop_
_entity_poly.entity_id
_entity_poly.type
_entity_poly.pdbx_seq_one_letter_code
_entity_poly.pdbx_strand_id
1 'polypeptide(L)'
;MRNTLFVLVLLSAVLVSSCNNTYIEGKIVDGFGKPVPEATVNVEGTDFVSQTNGKGHYRITYVPGDVHVVVSKEGFANSSFTTSILKEMRVDAGPTILYEIPPAEEVFLMHKGRYVELRKGVLHSSKQDVSDSWHYREQYVYSVTYNPEDITAIQKTEEDVV
;
A
#
# COMPACT_ATOMS: atom_id res chain seq x y z
N MET A 1 -7.15 63.56 2.87
CA MET A 1 -6.27 62.36 2.77
C MET A 1 -6.42 61.42 3.99
N ARG A 2 -7.59 61.33 4.63
CA ARG A 2 -7.78 60.54 5.87
C ARG A 2 -8.67 59.28 5.71
N ASN A 3 -9.36 59.14 4.57
CA ASN A 3 -10.27 58.02 4.29
C ASN A 3 -9.69 56.93 3.38
N THR A 4 -8.57 57.17 2.70
CA THR A 4 -7.95 56.18 1.79
C THR A 4 -7.18 55.09 2.54
N LEU A 5 -6.72 55.38 3.77
CA LEU A 5 -6.01 54.41 4.61
C LEU A 5 -6.95 53.30 5.16
N PHE A 6 -8.22 53.63 5.45
CA PHE A 6 -9.21 52.65 5.95
C PHE A 6 -9.70 51.69 4.86
N VAL A 7 -9.78 52.15 3.61
CA VAL A 7 -10.23 51.33 2.47
C VAL A 7 -9.17 50.30 2.10
N LEU A 8 -7.87 50.62 2.23
CA LEU A 8 -6.78 49.66 1.98
C LEU A 8 -6.67 48.58 3.06
N VAL A 9 -6.93 48.91 4.33
CA VAL A 9 -6.91 47.95 5.46
C VAL A 9 -8.08 46.96 5.40
N LEU A 10 -9.26 47.40 4.93
CA LEU A 10 -10.41 46.52 4.69
C LEU A 10 -10.24 45.62 3.46
N LEU A 11 -9.51 46.08 2.43
CA LEU A 11 -9.22 45.28 1.22
C LEU A 11 -8.19 44.17 1.49
N SER A 12 -7.24 44.39 2.42
CA SER A 12 -6.29 43.35 2.84
C SER A 12 -6.90 42.26 3.72
N ALA A 13 -8.00 42.55 4.43
CA ALA A 13 -8.62 41.62 5.38
C ALA A 13 -9.43 40.49 4.71
N VAL A 14 -9.75 40.61 3.41
CA VAL A 14 -10.55 39.62 2.66
C VAL A 14 -9.69 38.50 2.07
N LEU A 15 -8.36 38.62 2.04
CA LEU A 15 -7.48 37.66 1.36
C LEU A 15 -6.94 36.52 2.25
N VAL A 16 -7.29 36.48 3.54
CA VAL A 16 -6.89 35.38 4.43
C VAL A 16 -8.08 34.44 4.65
N SER A 17 -8.59 33.86 3.56
CA SER A 17 -9.42 32.66 3.64
C SER A 17 -8.52 31.49 4.04
N SER A 18 -8.26 31.33 5.34
CA SER A 18 -7.65 30.12 5.91
C SER A 18 -8.64 28.98 5.79
N CYS A 19 -8.71 28.36 4.61
CA CYS A 19 -9.44 27.13 4.41
C CYS A 19 -8.71 26.03 5.19
N ASN A 20 -9.17 25.73 6.41
CA ASN A 20 -8.66 24.66 7.24
C ASN A 20 -9.09 23.31 6.64
N ASN A 21 -8.48 22.91 5.52
CA ASN A 21 -8.77 21.63 4.88
C ASN A 21 -8.16 20.50 5.71
N THR A 22 -9.00 19.69 6.34
CA THR A 22 -8.59 18.42 6.96
C THR A 22 -8.47 17.35 5.89
N TYR A 23 -7.31 16.70 5.77
CA TYR A 23 -7.15 15.58 4.84
C TYR A 23 -6.10 14.56 5.26
N ILE A 24 -6.33 13.32 4.84
CA ILE A 24 -5.34 12.27 4.78
C ILE A 24 -4.76 12.29 3.38
N GLU A 25 -3.45 12.19 3.26
CA GLU A 25 -2.76 11.97 1.99
C GLU A 25 -1.87 10.74 2.08
N GLY A 26 -1.57 10.15 0.94
CA GLY A 26 -0.71 8.98 0.90
C GLY A 26 -0.39 8.57 -0.54
N LYS A 27 0.26 7.42 -0.66
CA LYS A 27 0.60 6.82 -1.96
C LYS A 27 0.18 5.36 -1.98
N ILE A 28 -0.50 4.95 -3.04
CA ILE A 28 -0.87 3.55 -3.24
C ILE A 28 0.07 2.93 -4.28
N VAL A 29 0.63 1.79 -3.92
CA VAL A 29 1.56 1.01 -4.76
C VAL A 29 1.12 -0.44 -4.81
N ASP A 30 1.53 -1.16 -5.87
CA ASP A 30 1.36 -2.60 -5.96
C ASP A 30 2.37 -3.33 -5.05
N GLY A 31 2.22 -4.65 -4.92
CA GLY A 31 3.17 -5.48 -4.16
C GLY A 31 4.60 -5.54 -4.76
N PHE A 32 4.84 -4.89 -5.90
CA PHE A 32 6.16 -4.72 -6.53
C PHE A 32 6.68 -3.28 -6.44
N GLY A 33 5.98 -2.39 -5.73
CA GLY A 33 6.35 -0.99 -5.51
C GLY A 33 5.99 -0.04 -6.67
N LYS A 34 5.26 -0.48 -7.69
CA LYS A 34 4.80 0.39 -8.78
C LYS A 34 3.56 1.17 -8.34
N PRO A 35 3.37 2.43 -8.79
CA PRO A 35 2.19 3.21 -8.42
C PRO A 35 0.91 2.59 -9.01
N VAL A 36 -0.17 2.59 -8.23
CA VAL A 36 -1.51 2.16 -8.69
C VAL A 36 -2.36 3.40 -8.97
N PRO A 37 -2.58 3.78 -10.24
CA PRO A 37 -3.43 4.91 -10.60
C PRO A 37 -4.91 4.55 -10.50
N GLU A 38 -5.76 5.57 -10.29
CA GLU A 38 -7.22 5.45 -10.26
C GLU A 38 -7.74 4.39 -9.27
N ALA A 39 -6.99 4.15 -8.18
CA ALA A 39 -7.46 3.39 -7.03
C ALA A 39 -8.42 4.26 -6.23
N THR A 40 -9.57 3.70 -5.87
CA THR A 40 -10.59 4.37 -5.06
C THR A 40 -10.18 4.32 -3.61
N VAL A 41 -10.19 5.47 -2.95
CA VAL A 41 -9.98 5.63 -1.51
C VAL A 41 -11.28 6.14 -0.91
N ASN A 42 -11.79 5.46 0.10
CA ASN A 42 -13.05 5.78 0.76
C ASN A 42 -12.87 5.84 2.28
N VAL A 43 -13.50 6.80 2.94
CA VAL A 43 -13.62 6.80 4.41
C VAL A 43 -14.93 6.14 4.79
N GLU A 44 -14.85 4.97 5.44
CA GLU A 44 -16.01 4.18 5.81
C GLU A 44 -16.94 4.95 6.76
N GLY A 45 -18.24 4.80 6.56
CA GLY A 45 -19.26 5.54 7.32
C GLY A 45 -19.46 7.00 6.85
N THR A 46 -18.83 7.41 5.75
CA THR A 46 -19.01 8.74 5.14
C THR A 46 -19.17 8.65 3.62
N ASP A 47 -19.50 9.77 2.97
CA ASP A 47 -19.52 9.90 1.50
C ASP A 47 -18.17 10.39 0.92
N PHE A 48 -17.11 10.44 1.74
CA PHE A 48 -15.81 10.91 1.29
C PHE A 48 -15.11 9.86 0.45
N VAL A 49 -14.94 10.19 -0.84
CA VAL A 49 -14.27 9.35 -1.83
C VAL A 49 -13.23 10.19 -2.57
N SER A 50 -12.07 9.60 -2.83
CA SER A 50 -11.02 10.14 -3.70
C SER A 50 -10.48 9.04 -4.60
N GLN A 51 -9.76 9.43 -5.65
CA GLN A 51 -8.98 8.48 -6.46
C GLN A 51 -7.50 8.85 -6.46
N THR A 52 -6.64 7.86 -6.66
CA THR A 52 -5.22 8.11 -6.88
C THR A 52 -4.96 8.68 -8.27
N ASN A 53 -3.99 9.59 -8.36
CA ASN A 53 -3.52 10.11 -9.64
C ASN A 53 -2.57 9.11 -10.36
N GLY A 54 -2.06 9.50 -11.53
CA GLY A 54 -1.11 8.70 -12.32
C GLY A 54 0.19 8.29 -11.61
N LYS A 55 0.52 8.91 -10.47
CA LYS A 55 1.69 8.59 -9.64
C LYS A 55 1.32 7.81 -8.36
N GLY A 56 0.07 7.39 -8.24
CA GLY A 56 -0.46 6.65 -7.09
C GLY A 56 -0.79 7.53 -5.87
N HIS A 57 -0.67 8.86 -5.95
CA HIS A 57 -0.95 9.73 -4.81
C HIS A 57 -2.43 10.06 -4.69
N TYR A 58 -2.94 10.10 -3.46
CA TYR A 58 -4.30 10.52 -3.14
C TYR A 58 -4.32 11.59 -2.05
N ARG A 59 -5.44 12.31 -1.96
CA ARG A 59 -5.79 13.19 -0.85
C ARG A 59 -7.28 13.08 -0.59
N ILE A 60 -7.67 12.74 0.62
CA ILE A 60 -9.06 12.50 1.01
C ILE A 60 -9.40 13.25 2.29
N THR A 61 -10.56 13.91 2.32
CA THR A 61 -11.08 14.60 3.52
C THR A 61 -11.56 13.58 4.55
N TYR A 62 -11.52 13.96 5.83
CA TYR A 62 -12.05 13.15 6.93
C TYR A 62 -12.62 14.03 8.04
N VAL A 63 -13.41 13.42 8.92
CA VAL A 63 -13.88 14.01 10.18
C VAL A 63 -13.00 13.49 11.33
N PRO A 64 -12.46 14.35 12.22
CA PRO A 64 -11.70 13.91 13.39
C PRO A 64 -12.45 12.86 14.24
N GLY A 65 -11.73 11.86 14.70
CA GLY A 65 -12.26 10.65 15.35
C GLY A 65 -11.47 9.42 14.93
N ASP A 66 -12.07 8.24 15.11
CA ASP A 66 -11.56 7.00 14.56
C ASP A 66 -11.95 6.91 13.08
N VAL A 67 -10.94 6.95 12.22
CA VAL A 67 -11.11 6.96 10.76
C VAL A 67 -10.69 5.62 10.20
N HIS A 68 -11.63 4.95 9.55
CA HIS A 68 -11.40 3.72 8.80
C HIS A 68 -11.34 4.04 7.31
N VAL A 69 -10.18 3.82 6.69
CA VAL A 69 -9.96 4.07 5.26
C VAL A 69 -9.91 2.75 4.52
N VAL A 70 -10.68 2.64 3.45
CA VAL A 70 -10.72 1.48 2.55
C VAL A 70 -10.21 1.91 1.18
N VAL A 71 -9.33 1.09 0.62
CA VAL A 71 -8.74 1.28 -0.71
C VAL A 71 -9.12 0.09 -1.59
N SER A 72 -9.60 0.38 -2.81
CA SER A 72 -10.00 -0.63 -3.78
C SER A 72 -9.61 -0.26 -5.20
N LYS A 73 -9.35 -1.29 -6.02
CA LYS A 73 -9.13 -1.18 -7.46
C LYS A 73 -9.53 -2.51 -8.09
N GLU A 74 -10.19 -2.46 -9.25
CA GLU A 74 -10.51 -3.67 -10.01
C GLU A 74 -9.24 -4.46 -10.33
N GLY A 75 -9.26 -5.77 -10.10
CA GLY A 75 -8.09 -6.65 -10.26
C GLY A 75 -7.12 -6.67 -9.07
N PHE A 76 -7.41 -5.93 -7.99
CA PHE A 76 -6.61 -5.91 -6.77
C PHE A 76 -7.43 -6.36 -5.55
N ALA A 77 -6.75 -6.96 -4.58
CA ALA A 77 -7.31 -7.20 -3.27
C ALA A 77 -7.48 -5.87 -2.52
N ASN A 78 -8.66 -5.69 -1.89
CA ASN A 78 -8.91 -4.50 -1.09
C ASN A 78 -7.93 -4.41 0.09
N SER A 79 -7.56 -3.19 0.44
CA SER A 79 -6.71 -2.88 1.59
C SER A 79 -7.39 -1.84 2.45
N SER A 80 -7.13 -1.84 3.76
CA SER A 80 -7.73 -0.88 4.67
C SER A 80 -6.81 -0.59 5.84
N PHE A 81 -6.93 0.60 6.42
CA PHE A 81 -6.23 0.97 7.64
C PHE A 81 -7.12 1.83 8.53
N THR A 82 -6.79 1.84 9.82
CA THR A 82 -7.49 2.63 10.84
C THR A 82 -6.52 3.60 11.47
N THR A 83 -6.96 4.84 11.72
CA THR A 83 -6.19 5.82 12.48
C THR A 83 -7.08 6.71 13.32
N SER A 84 -6.66 7.00 14.56
CA SER A 84 -7.38 7.86 15.50
C SER A 84 -6.83 9.28 15.43
N ILE A 85 -7.61 10.21 14.86
CA ILE A 85 -7.15 11.57 14.58
C ILE A 85 -7.98 12.58 15.36
N LEU A 86 -7.40 13.16 16.41
CA LEU A 86 -8.14 14.04 17.33
C LEU A 86 -8.07 15.53 16.96
N LYS A 87 -6.94 16.00 16.40
CA LYS A 87 -6.69 17.44 16.15
C LYS A 87 -5.86 17.74 14.90
N GLU A 88 -5.29 16.73 14.25
CA GLU A 88 -4.45 16.99 13.10
C GLU A 88 -5.30 17.53 11.95
N MET A 89 -4.71 18.40 11.13
CA MET A 89 -5.35 18.87 9.90
C MET A 89 -4.83 18.11 8.68
N ARG A 90 -3.64 17.50 8.80
CA ARG A 90 -3.01 16.76 7.72
C ARG A 90 -2.38 15.51 8.30
N VAL A 91 -2.74 14.37 7.73
CA VAL A 91 -2.18 13.07 8.09
C VAL A 91 -1.51 12.49 6.86
N ASP A 92 -0.25 12.11 6.99
CA ASP A 92 0.46 11.31 5.99
C ASP A 92 0.30 9.83 6.35
N ALA A 93 -0.46 9.10 5.54
CA ALA A 93 -0.69 7.66 5.73
C ALA A 93 0.48 6.80 5.24
N GLY A 94 1.50 7.40 4.62
CA GLY A 94 2.60 6.67 4.01
C GLY A 94 2.16 5.82 2.80
N PRO A 95 2.94 4.80 2.44
CA PRO A 95 2.60 3.89 1.36
C PRO A 95 1.57 2.84 1.80
N THR A 96 0.49 2.71 1.03
CA THR A 96 -0.48 1.61 1.14
C THR A 96 -0.24 0.63 0.00
N ILE A 97 -0.10 -0.66 0.31
CA ILE A 97 0.12 -1.72 -0.68
C ILE A 97 -1.23 -2.32 -1.08
N LEU A 98 -1.47 -2.42 -2.39
CA LEU A 98 -2.58 -3.16 -3.01
C LEU A 98 -2.00 -4.35 -3.77
N TYR A 99 -2.35 -5.57 -3.36
CA TYR A 99 -1.88 -6.77 -4.08
C TYR A 99 -2.77 -7.04 -5.29
N GLU A 100 -2.17 -7.22 -6.45
CA GLU A 100 -2.89 -7.71 -7.64
C GLU A 100 -3.42 -9.13 -7.35
N ILE A 101 -4.64 -9.40 -7.79
CA ILE A 101 -5.23 -10.74 -7.66
C ILE A 101 -4.53 -11.64 -8.69
N PRO A 102 -3.95 -12.79 -8.27
CA PRO A 102 -3.31 -13.70 -9.19
C PRO A 102 -4.25 -14.18 -10.31
N PRO A 103 -3.74 -14.48 -11.51
CA PRO A 103 -4.56 -14.82 -12.67
C PRO A 103 -5.28 -16.18 -12.57
N ALA A 104 -4.94 -17.01 -11.59
CA ALA A 104 -5.56 -18.31 -11.36
C ALA A 104 -5.66 -18.63 -9.86
N GLU A 105 -6.53 -19.58 -9.50
CA GLU A 105 -6.69 -20.10 -8.14
C GLU A 105 -5.59 -21.12 -7.78
N GLU A 106 -4.33 -20.73 -7.94
CA GLU A 106 -3.15 -21.54 -7.63
C GLU A 106 -2.21 -20.76 -6.71
N VAL A 107 -1.16 -21.43 -6.20
CA VAL A 107 -0.15 -20.76 -5.37
C VAL A 107 0.85 -20.03 -6.27
N PHE A 108 1.08 -18.75 -6.03
CA PHE A 108 2.08 -17.95 -6.76
C PHE A 108 3.13 -17.37 -5.81
N LEU A 109 4.40 -17.42 -6.20
CA LEU A 109 5.45 -16.62 -5.59
C LEU A 109 5.53 -15.25 -6.26
N MET A 110 5.73 -14.21 -5.44
CA MET A 110 6.12 -12.90 -5.93
C MET A 110 7.65 -12.85 -6.06
N HIS A 111 8.18 -12.79 -7.29
CA HIS A 111 9.62 -12.74 -7.53
C HIS A 111 9.98 -11.79 -8.67
N LYS A 112 10.93 -10.88 -8.45
CA LYS A 112 11.45 -9.94 -9.47
C LYS A 112 10.34 -9.21 -10.25
N GLY A 113 9.33 -8.70 -9.54
CA GLY A 113 8.29 -7.87 -10.16
C GLY A 113 7.21 -8.64 -10.93
N ARG A 114 7.07 -9.96 -10.72
CA ARG A 114 6.03 -10.79 -11.33
C ARG A 114 5.57 -11.93 -10.42
N TYR A 115 4.39 -12.47 -10.70
CA TYR A 115 3.92 -13.73 -10.14
C TYR A 115 4.55 -14.91 -10.88
N VAL A 116 5.01 -15.91 -10.13
CA VAL A 116 5.54 -17.19 -10.62
C VAL A 116 4.71 -18.30 -10.02
N GLU A 117 3.99 -19.05 -10.86
CA GLU A 117 3.16 -20.18 -10.43
C GLU A 117 4.04 -21.25 -9.75
N LEU A 118 3.67 -21.64 -8.54
CA LEU A 118 4.23 -22.80 -7.86
C LEU A 118 3.45 -24.03 -8.28
N ARG A 119 4.04 -24.79 -9.20
CA ARG A 119 3.51 -26.09 -9.58
C ARG A 119 3.59 -27.05 -8.40
N LYS A 120 2.58 -27.91 -8.26
CA LYS A 120 2.56 -28.99 -7.27
C LYS A 120 3.85 -29.82 -7.37
N GLY A 121 4.60 -29.83 -6.27
CA GLY A 121 5.82 -30.62 -6.08
C GLY A 121 5.76 -31.39 -4.76
N VAL A 122 6.72 -32.28 -4.52
CA VAL A 122 6.81 -33.01 -3.25
C VAL A 122 7.53 -32.12 -2.23
N LEU A 123 6.82 -31.73 -1.18
CA LEU A 123 7.40 -30.99 -0.05
C LEU A 123 8.32 -31.92 0.73
N HIS A 124 9.62 -31.63 0.76
CA HIS A 124 10.58 -32.35 1.60
C HIS A 124 10.85 -31.50 2.84
N SER A 125 10.21 -31.89 3.95
CA SER A 125 10.49 -31.32 5.27
C SER A 125 11.62 -32.14 5.91
N SER A 126 12.80 -31.55 6.09
CA SER A 126 13.89 -32.15 6.84
C SER A 126 13.85 -31.66 8.29
N LYS A 127 13.89 -32.59 9.25
CA LYS A 127 13.89 -32.27 10.70
C LYS A 127 15.24 -31.73 11.21
N GLN A 128 16.27 -31.72 10.37
CA GLN A 128 17.54 -31.06 10.65
C GLN A 128 17.57 -29.78 9.82
N ASP A 129 17.47 -28.66 10.53
CA ASP A 129 17.31 -27.29 10.03
C ASP A 129 15.92 -26.96 9.47
N VAL A 130 15.29 -25.97 10.10
CA VAL A 130 13.93 -25.45 9.79
C VAL A 130 13.96 -24.75 8.43
N SER A 131 14.07 -25.54 7.34
CA SER A 131 14.03 -25.05 5.97
C SER A 131 13.32 -26.05 5.07
N ASP A 132 12.26 -25.59 4.41
CA ASP A 132 11.53 -26.37 3.42
C ASP A 132 12.13 -26.09 2.04
N SER A 133 12.59 -27.15 1.34
CA SER A 133 13.31 -27.02 0.07
C SER A 133 12.49 -27.49 -1.13
N TRP A 134 12.55 -26.75 -2.23
CA TRP A 134 11.87 -27.01 -3.50
C TRP A 134 12.88 -27.34 -4.59
N HIS A 135 12.61 -28.37 -5.38
CA HIS A 135 13.44 -28.78 -6.51
C HIS A 135 12.72 -28.51 -7.84
N TYR A 136 13.37 -27.76 -8.75
CA TYR A 136 12.93 -27.59 -10.14
C TYR A 136 14.10 -27.86 -11.08
N ARG A 137 13.95 -28.90 -11.94
CA ARG A 137 14.86 -29.29 -13.04
C ARG A 137 16.35 -29.01 -12.78
N GLU A 138 17.04 -29.97 -12.16
CA GLU A 138 18.51 -30.21 -12.16
C GLU A 138 19.50 -29.03 -12.03
N GLN A 139 19.08 -27.79 -11.69
CA GLN A 139 20.02 -26.65 -11.61
C GLN A 139 19.78 -25.68 -10.46
N TYR A 140 18.64 -25.74 -9.75
CA TYR A 140 18.38 -24.78 -8.67
C TYR A 140 17.56 -25.39 -7.52
N VAL A 141 17.98 -25.09 -6.28
CA VAL A 141 17.24 -25.41 -5.05
C VAL A 141 16.79 -24.10 -4.40
N TYR A 142 15.51 -24.02 -4.05
CA TYR A 142 14.95 -22.90 -3.29
C TYR A 142 14.61 -23.40 -1.89
N SER A 143 15.17 -22.79 -0.84
CA SER A 143 14.80 -23.09 0.54
C SER A 143 14.00 -21.93 1.15
N VAL A 144 12.91 -22.27 1.83
CA VAL A 144 12.10 -21.36 2.63
C VAL A 144 12.38 -21.68 4.09
N THR A 145 13.04 -20.77 4.79
CA THR A 145 13.25 -20.85 6.24
C THR A 145 12.10 -20.10 6.89
N TYR A 146 11.25 -20.82 7.61
CA TYR A 146 10.14 -20.23 8.35
C TYR A 146 10.56 -19.97 9.80
N ASN A 147 10.41 -18.72 10.25
CA ASN A 147 10.33 -18.41 11.67
C ASN A 147 8.83 -18.43 12.04
N PRO A 148 8.39 -19.13 13.10
CA PRO A 148 6.99 -19.23 13.51
C PRO A 148 6.22 -17.91 13.65
N GLU A 149 6.92 -16.78 13.75
CA GLU A 149 6.30 -15.45 13.85
C GLU A 149 6.46 -14.57 12.60
N ASP A 150 7.23 -14.97 11.58
CA ASP A 150 7.35 -14.25 10.29
C ASP A 150 8.12 -15.08 9.23
N ILE A 151 7.66 -15.09 7.96
CA ILE A 151 8.44 -15.64 6.84
C ILE A 151 9.59 -14.68 6.53
N THR A 152 10.82 -15.04 6.94
CA THR A 152 11.93 -14.07 6.97
C THR A 152 12.93 -14.20 5.83
N ALA A 153 13.01 -15.33 5.10
CA ALA A 153 13.87 -15.41 3.91
C ALA A 153 13.51 -16.55 2.95
N ILE A 154 13.61 -16.26 1.65
CA ILE A 154 13.68 -17.24 0.56
C ILE A 154 15.12 -17.21 0.02
N GLN A 155 15.86 -18.31 0.15
CA GLN A 155 17.22 -18.41 -0.38
C GLN A 155 17.21 -19.25 -1.68
N LYS A 156 17.83 -18.70 -2.73
CA LYS A 156 18.11 -19.40 -3.99
C LYS A 156 19.56 -19.86 -3.97
N THR A 157 19.81 -21.15 -4.15
CA THR A 157 21.17 -21.69 -4.28
C THR A 157 21.34 -22.29 -5.67
N GLU A 158 22.43 -21.94 -6.36
CA GLU A 158 22.87 -22.64 -7.58
C GLU A 158 23.51 -23.96 -7.16
N GLU A 159 23.17 -25.04 -7.85
CA GLU A 159 23.96 -26.28 -7.77
C GLU A 159 25.26 -26.05 -8.55
N ASP A 160 26.40 -26.09 -7.87
CA ASP A 160 27.68 -26.37 -8.52
C ASP A 160 27.59 -27.81 -9.04
N VAL A 161 27.36 -27.95 -10.35
CA VAL A 161 27.38 -29.23 -11.05
C VAL A 161 28.82 -29.76 -11.00
N VAL A 162 29.08 -30.74 -10.13
CA VAL A 162 30.30 -31.57 -10.15
C VAL A 162 30.08 -32.79 -11.05
#